data_AF-A0A5E4T8I0-F1
#
_entry.id   AF-A0A5E4T8I0-F1
#
_cell.length_a   1.000
_cell.length_b   1.000
_cell.length_c   1.000
_cell.angle_alpha   90.00
_cell.angle_beta   90.00
_cell.angle_gamma   90.00
#
_symmetry.space_group_name_H-M   'P 1'
#
loop_
_entity.id
_entity.type
_entity.pdbx_description
1 polymer ?
#
loop_
_entity_poly.entity_id
_entity_poly.type
_entity_poly.pdbx_seq_one_letter_code
_entity_poly.pdbx_strand_id
1 'polypeptide(L)'
;MSGACETMPDRQANDIPAVGRWLDASTRQTIVELAFAGACHGMAAEARAILDALPALVDDVETRQWLHTALLMALGDVEAAHAALVDDTQTASSDPAATQILHEWLAATAALPSGTSNTSGISSTPSASSANDASRNLPVIHSVSRS
;
A
#
# COMPACT_ATOMS: atom_id res chain seq x y z
N MET A 1 62.04 21.12 -4.93
CA MET A 1 61.46 21.00 -3.57
C MET A 1 60.27 21.95 -3.50
N SER A 2 59.27 21.62 -2.68
CA SER A 2 57.89 22.16 -2.61
C SER A 2 56.97 21.52 -3.64
N GLY A 3 56.04 20.63 -3.28
CA GLY A 3 55.40 20.39 -1.99
C GLY A 3 53.89 20.48 -2.24
N ALA A 4 53.20 19.35 -2.13
CA ALA A 4 51.82 19.15 -2.57
C ALA A 4 50.84 20.16 -1.94
N CYS A 5 49.95 20.73 -2.75
CA CYS A 5 48.70 21.30 -2.26
C CYS A 5 47.79 20.13 -1.86
N GLU A 6 47.82 19.82 -0.57
CA GLU A 6 46.98 18.83 0.09
C GLU A 6 45.52 19.30 0.07
N THR A 7 44.66 18.44 -0.49
CA THR A 7 43.21 18.52 -0.45
C THR A 7 42.73 18.47 1.01
N MET A 8 42.02 19.51 1.46
CA MET A 8 41.19 19.45 2.66
C MET A 8 39.71 19.54 2.25
N PRO A 9 38.86 18.59 2.67
CA PRO A 9 37.44 18.67 2.44
C PRO A 9 36.83 19.68 3.43
N ASP A 10 36.14 20.70 2.91
CA ASP A 10 35.21 21.52 3.71
C ASP A 10 34.02 20.65 4.13
N ARG A 11 34.23 19.84 5.16
CA ARG A 11 33.18 19.18 5.92
C ARG A 11 32.90 20.02 7.15
N GLN A 12 32.20 21.13 6.95
CA GLN A 12 31.64 21.90 8.05
C GLN A 12 30.12 21.85 7.97
N ALA A 13 29.59 20.93 8.76
CA ALA A 13 28.20 20.89 9.18
C ALA A 13 27.86 22.12 10.04
N ASN A 14 26.55 22.32 10.25
CA ASN A 14 25.92 23.00 11.38
C ASN A 14 25.82 24.54 11.27
N ASP A 15 24.72 25.23 11.58
CA ASP A 15 23.45 24.87 12.23
C ASP A 15 22.41 25.92 11.80
N ILE A 16 21.26 25.50 11.28
CA ILE A 16 20.04 26.31 11.46
C ILE A 16 19.24 25.57 12.54
N PRO A 17 19.17 26.11 13.78
CA PRO A 17 18.34 25.52 14.81
C PRO A 17 16.89 25.85 14.49
N ALA A 18 16.31 25.08 13.56
CA ALA A 18 14.87 24.97 13.48
C ALA A 18 14.44 24.28 14.78
N VAL A 19 13.99 25.07 15.75
CA VAL A 19 13.21 24.59 16.88
C VAL A 19 12.10 23.71 16.29
N GLY A 20 12.26 22.38 16.30
CA GLY A 20 11.28 21.48 15.72
C GLY A 20 11.79 20.23 14.97
N ARG A 21 13.08 20.09 14.63
CA ARG A 21 13.57 18.86 13.98
C ARG A 21 14.28 17.92 14.94
N TRP A 22 13.46 17.17 15.66
CA TRP A 22 13.91 16.14 16.61
C TRP A 22 14.48 14.88 15.92
N LEU A 23 14.25 14.72 14.61
CA LEU A 23 14.73 13.59 13.82
C LEU A 23 15.67 14.05 12.71
N ASP A 24 16.81 13.39 12.57
CA ASP A 24 17.72 13.58 11.45
C ASP A 24 17.11 13.07 10.13
N ALA A 25 17.73 13.42 9.00
CA ALA A 25 17.20 13.10 7.67
C ALA A 25 17.12 11.59 7.39
N SER A 26 18.10 10.81 7.86
CA SER A 26 18.11 9.36 7.67
C SER A 26 16.96 8.73 8.44
N THR A 27 16.73 9.17 9.68
CA THR A 27 15.63 8.64 10.50
C THR A 27 14.26 8.95 9.90
N ARG A 28 14.05 10.15 9.36
CA ARG A 28 12.79 10.49 8.67
C ARG A 28 12.58 9.64 7.41
N GLN A 29 13.64 9.43 6.63
CA GLN A 29 13.59 8.54 5.47
C GLN A 29 13.20 7.12 5.87
N THR A 30 13.84 6.54 6.89
CA THR A 30 13.52 5.20 7.38
C THR A 30 12.07 5.07 7.85
N ILE A 31 11.50 6.11 8.47
CA ILE A 31 10.09 6.11 8.87
C ILE A 31 9.17 6.06 7.65
N VAL A 32 9.47 6.82 6.60
CA VAL A 32 8.69 6.79 5.34
C VAL A 32 8.79 5.41 4.68
N GLU A 33 9.99 4.83 4.58
CA GLU A 33 10.20 3.48 4.04
C GLU A 33 9.44 2.43 4.85
N LEU A 34 9.42 2.57 6.18
CA LEU A 34 8.65 1.69 7.06
C LEU A 34 7.14 1.78 6.81
N ALA A 35 6.61 2.95 6.43
CA ALA A 35 5.21 3.07 6.05
C ALA A 35 4.88 2.28 4.79
N PHE A 36 5.74 2.34 3.76
CA PHE A 36 5.57 1.54 2.55
C PHE A 36 5.68 0.04 2.83
N ALA A 37 6.69 -0.36 3.59
CA ALA A 37 6.82 -1.74 4.03
C ALA A 37 5.57 -2.18 4.82
N GLY A 38 5.13 -1.37 5.79
CA GLY A 38 3.95 -1.64 6.60
C GLY A 38 2.68 -1.80 5.78
N ALA A 39 2.43 -0.90 4.82
CA ALA A 39 1.28 -0.98 3.92
C ALA A 39 1.26 -2.30 3.13
N CYS A 40 2.41 -2.73 2.59
CA CYS A 40 2.53 -3.98 1.85
C CYS A 40 2.41 -5.25 2.73
N HIS A 41 2.59 -5.14 4.05
CA HIS A 41 2.60 -6.28 4.98
C HIS A 41 1.40 -6.29 5.94
N GLY A 42 0.34 -5.52 5.65
CA GLY A 42 -0.92 -5.53 6.42
C GLY A 42 -0.93 -4.62 7.66
N MET A 43 0.08 -3.78 7.85
CA MET A 43 0.16 -2.78 8.94
C MET A 43 -0.47 -1.45 8.52
N ALA A 44 -1.73 -1.52 8.10
CA ALA A 44 -2.40 -0.38 7.47
C ALA A 44 -2.67 0.79 8.44
N ALA A 45 -2.78 0.52 9.74
CA ALA A 45 -3.00 1.56 10.75
C ALA A 45 -1.72 2.37 11.00
N GLU A 46 -0.59 1.68 11.12
CA GLU A 46 0.73 2.27 11.32
C GLU A 46 1.16 3.07 10.08
N ALA A 47 0.95 2.50 8.89
CA ALA A 47 1.22 3.19 7.64
C ALA A 47 0.35 4.45 7.47
N ARG A 48 -0.93 4.43 7.88
CA ARG A 48 -1.79 5.63 7.91
C ARG A 48 -1.32 6.67 8.92
N ALA A 49 -0.88 6.26 10.10
CA ALA A 49 -0.32 7.19 11.09
C ALA A 49 0.93 7.91 10.55
N ILE A 50 1.75 7.22 9.75
CA ILE A 50 2.93 7.83 9.11
C ILE A 50 2.52 8.70 7.91
N LEU A 51 1.49 8.30 7.14
CA LEU A 51 0.91 9.13 6.06
C LEU A 51 0.50 10.51 6.60
N ASP A 52 -0.21 10.55 7.72
CA ASP A 52 -0.64 11.81 8.38
C ASP A 52 0.56 12.66 8.84
N ALA A 53 1.68 12.02 9.16
CA ALA A 53 2.91 12.67 9.60
C ALA A 53 3.84 13.11 8.45
N LEU A 54 3.53 12.78 7.19
CA LEU A 54 4.38 13.11 6.04
C LEU A 54 4.82 14.59 5.97
N PRO A 55 3.98 15.60 6.29
CA PRO A 55 4.40 17.02 6.32
C PRO A 55 5.56 17.33 7.26
N ALA A 56 5.71 16.56 8.34
CA ALA A 56 6.83 16.70 9.27
C ALA A 56 8.07 15.88 8.85
N LEU A 57 7.87 14.84 8.03
CA LEU A 57 8.93 13.92 7.59
C LEU A 57 9.64 14.40 6.32
N VAL A 58 8.91 15.03 5.41
CA VAL A 58 9.37 15.42 4.07
C VAL A 58 9.14 16.93 3.85
N ASP A 59 10.24 17.68 3.71
CA ASP A 59 10.18 19.14 3.49
C ASP A 59 9.69 19.47 2.09
N ASP A 60 10.25 18.77 1.11
CA ASP A 60 10.00 19.02 -0.28
C ASP A 60 8.54 18.72 -0.61
N VAL A 61 7.84 19.75 -1.07
CA VAL A 61 6.39 19.72 -1.25
C VAL A 61 6.01 18.72 -2.32
N GLU A 62 6.75 18.73 -3.43
CA GLU A 62 6.53 17.83 -4.57
C GLU A 62 6.78 16.38 -4.14
N THR A 63 7.95 16.09 -3.56
CA THR A 63 8.28 14.74 -3.05
C THR A 63 7.23 14.26 -2.05
N ARG A 64 6.75 15.14 -1.17
CA ARG A 64 5.70 14.79 -0.21
C ARG A 64 4.38 14.42 -0.89
N GLN A 65 3.96 15.14 -1.92
CA GLN A 65 2.75 14.84 -2.68
C GLN A 65 2.87 13.48 -3.39
N TRP A 66 4.01 13.21 -4.03
CA TRP A 66 4.29 11.91 -4.64
C TRP A 66 4.23 10.78 -3.64
N LEU A 67 4.88 10.93 -2.48
CA LEU A 67 4.88 9.93 -1.42
C LEU A 67 3.49 9.72 -0.81
N HIS A 68 2.71 10.79 -0.65
CA HIS A 68 1.34 10.72 -0.16
C HIS A 68 0.46 9.88 -1.10
N THR A 69 0.47 10.18 -2.40
CA THR A 69 -0.27 9.42 -3.40
C THR A 69 0.20 7.96 -3.50
N ALA A 70 1.52 7.74 -3.54
CA ALA A 70 2.08 6.40 -3.61
C ALA A 70 1.72 5.54 -2.38
N LEU A 71 1.70 6.14 -1.18
CA LEU A 71 1.35 5.43 0.04
C LEU A 71 -0.16 5.15 0.13
N LEU A 72 -1.02 6.06 -0.33
CA LEU A 72 -2.46 5.79 -0.50
C LEU A 72 -2.71 4.60 -1.44
N MET A 73 -1.97 4.53 -2.55
CA MET A 73 -2.01 3.39 -3.46
C MET A 73 -1.55 2.09 -2.80
N ALA A 74 -0.46 2.12 -2.02
CA ALA A 74 0.03 0.96 -1.28
C ALA A 74 -0.96 0.49 -0.21
N LEU A 75 -1.77 1.41 0.35
CA LEU A 75 -2.85 1.11 1.30
C LEU A 75 -4.14 0.60 0.62
N GLY A 76 -4.21 0.64 -0.71
CA GLY A 76 -5.40 0.26 -1.49
C GLY A 76 -6.46 1.37 -1.58
N ASP A 77 -6.17 2.58 -1.11
CA ASP A 77 -7.09 3.73 -1.14
C ASP A 77 -6.99 4.46 -2.50
N VAL A 78 -7.30 3.74 -3.59
CA VAL A 78 -7.13 4.20 -4.99
C VAL A 78 -7.93 5.48 -5.28
N GLU A 79 -9.15 5.59 -4.75
CA GLU A 79 -10.00 6.77 -4.92
C GLU A 79 -9.38 8.02 -4.28
N ALA A 80 -8.80 7.87 -3.08
CA ALA A 80 -8.13 8.96 -2.39
C ALA A 80 -6.83 9.35 -3.10
N ALA A 81 -6.09 8.38 -3.64
CA ALA A 81 -4.91 8.64 -4.44
C ALA A 81 -5.26 9.43 -5.71
N HIS A 82 -6.34 9.06 -6.40
CA HIS A 82 -6.81 9.78 -7.57
C HIS A 82 -7.25 11.22 -7.23
N ALA A 83 -8.01 11.40 -6.15
CA ALA A 83 -8.41 12.73 -5.69
C ALA A 83 -7.21 13.62 -5.35
N ALA A 84 -6.18 13.07 -4.71
CA ALA A 84 -4.95 13.79 -4.38
C ALA A 84 -4.20 14.29 -5.63
N LEU A 85 -4.21 13.54 -6.72
CA LEU A 85 -3.58 13.96 -7.98
C LEU A 85 -4.36 15.03 -8.72
N VAL A 86 -5.70 14.93 -8.72
CA VAL A 86 -6.54 15.96 -9.34
C VAL A 86 -6.37 17.30 -8.63
N ASP A 87 -6.23 17.29 -7.30
CA ASP A 87 -5.98 18.50 -6.51
C ASP A 87 -4.59 19.11 -6.84
N ASP A 88 -3.59 18.25 -7.05
CA ASP A 88 -2.23 18.66 -7.42
C ASP A 88 -2.14 19.29 -8.81
N THR A 89 -2.86 18.74 -9.80
CA THR A 89 -2.95 19.35 -11.15
C THR A 89 -3.59 20.74 -11.16
N GLN A 90 -4.34 21.10 -10.12
CA GLN A 90 -4.92 22.43 -9.94
C GLN A 90 -4.01 23.40 -9.19
N THR A 91 -3.06 22.91 -8.38
CA THR A 91 -2.27 23.75 -7.47
C THR A 91 -0.78 23.83 -7.80
N ALA A 92 -0.20 22.86 -8.50
CA ALA A 92 1.23 22.80 -8.78
C ALA A 92 1.56 23.04 -10.27
N SER A 93 2.69 23.69 -10.55
CA SER A 93 3.36 23.65 -11.85
C SER A 93 4.06 22.29 -12.07
N SER A 94 3.35 21.20 -11.77
CA SER A 94 3.87 19.84 -11.86
C SER A 94 4.13 19.50 -13.32
N ASP A 95 5.16 18.68 -13.58
CA ASP A 95 5.48 18.22 -14.93
C ASP A 95 4.24 17.46 -15.50
N PRO A 96 3.60 17.98 -16.56
CA PRO A 96 2.41 17.37 -17.11
C PRO A 96 2.68 15.94 -17.62
N ALA A 97 3.92 15.61 -18.01
CA ALA A 97 4.28 14.26 -18.46
C ALA A 97 4.28 13.24 -17.31
N ALA A 98 4.86 13.60 -16.15
CA ALA A 98 4.87 12.74 -14.97
C ALA A 98 3.46 12.48 -14.45
N THR A 99 2.62 13.52 -14.43
CA THR A 99 1.21 13.44 -14.02
C THR A 99 0.42 12.49 -14.94
N GLN A 100 0.64 12.58 -16.26
CA GLN A 100 -0.06 11.76 -17.25
C GLN A 100 0.28 10.26 -17.11
N ILE A 101 1.55 9.92 -16.91
CA ILE A 101 1.99 8.53 -16.70
C ILE A 101 1.33 7.94 -15.45
N LEU A 102 1.18 8.74 -14.40
CA LEU A 102 0.56 8.27 -13.17
C LEU A 102 -0.95 8.03 -13.32
N HIS A 103 -1.66 8.91 -14.04
CA HIS A 103 -3.06 8.68 -14.39
C HIS A 103 -3.24 7.39 -15.21
N GLU A 104 -2.34 7.12 -16.16
CA GLU A 104 -2.37 5.89 -16.96
C GLU A 104 -2.12 4.65 -16.09
N TRP A 105 -1.15 4.70 -15.17
CA TRP A 105 -0.88 3.63 -14.23
C TRP A 105 -2.05 3.36 -13.26
N LEU A 106 -2.70 4.42 -12.76
CA LEU A 106 -3.92 4.33 -11.95
C LEU A 106 -5.07 3.68 -12.73
N ALA A 107 -5.30 4.12 -13.97
CA ALA A 107 -6.32 3.52 -14.83
C ALA A 107 -6.04 2.03 -15.10
N ALA A 108 -4.78 1.68 -15.33
CA ALA A 108 -4.35 0.29 -15.54
C ALA A 108 -4.55 -0.58 -14.29
N THR A 109 -4.31 -0.06 -13.09
CA THR A 109 -4.49 -0.80 -11.83
C THR A 109 -5.95 -0.95 -11.43
N ALA A 110 -6.80 0.06 -11.67
CA ALA A 110 -8.25 -0.03 -11.48
C ALA A 110 -8.92 -1.01 -12.46
N ALA A 111 -8.36 -1.18 -13.66
CA ALA A 111 -8.84 -2.12 -14.67
C ALA A 111 -8.43 -3.59 -14.39
N LEU A 112 -7.54 -3.85 -13.42
CA LEU A 112 -7.19 -5.21 -13.03
C LEU A 112 -8.38 -5.87 -12.32
N PRO A 113 -8.88 -7.02 -12.81
CA PRO A 113 -9.94 -7.73 -12.12
C PRO A 113 -9.43 -8.18 -10.75
N SER A 114 -9.97 -7.60 -9.68
CA SER A 114 -9.82 -8.15 -8.33
C SER A 114 -10.24 -9.61 -8.37
N GLY A 115 -9.28 -10.51 -8.18
CA GLY A 115 -9.45 -11.95 -8.39
C GLY A 115 -10.63 -12.51 -7.60
N THR A 116 -11.65 -12.91 -8.34
CA THR A 116 -12.30 -14.25 -8.26
C THR A 116 -12.15 -14.97 -6.91
N SER A 117 -12.97 -14.59 -5.95
CA SER A 117 -13.55 -15.55 -5.00
C SER A 117 -14.80 -16.14 -5.65
N ASN A 118 -14.66 -17.18 -6.46
CA ASN A 118 -15.77 -18.08 -6.82
C ASN A 118 -15.21 -19.39 -7.39
N THR A 119 -14.68 -20.22 -6.50
CA THR A 119 -14.50 -21.66 -6.76
C THR A 119 -15.36 -22.43 -5.77
N SER A 120 -16.12 -23.38 -6.33
CA SER A 120 -17.11 -24.26 -5.71
C SER A 120 -18.51 -23.64 -5.69
N GLY A 121 -19.49 -24.09 -6.45
CA GLY A 121 -19.58 -25.28 -7.29
C GLY A 121 -21.07 -25.52 -7.53
N ILE A 122 -21.39 -25.83 -8.79
CA ILE A 122 -22.59 -26.54 -9.22
C ILE A 122 -23.95 -25.90 -8.85
N SER A 123 -24.41 -25.00 -9.74
CA SER A 123 -25.85 -24.81 -9.94
C SER A 123 -26.41 -26.06 -10.62
N SER A 124 -27.27 -26.80 -9.93
CA SER A 124 -28.10 -27.84 -10.53
C SER A 124 -29.48 -27.80 -9.88
N THR A 125 -30.39 -27.13 -10.57
CA THR A 125 -31.85 -27.34 -10.48
C THR A 125 -32.37 -27.20 -11.91
N PRO A 126 -33.29 -28.05 -12.40
CA PRO A 126 -34.67 -27.93 -11.90
C PRO A 126 -35.53 -29.21 -11.82
N SER A 127 -36.51 -29.12 -10.92
CA SER A 127 -37.91 -29.58 -11.03
C SER A 127 -38.30 -31.07 -11.03
N ALA A 128 -38.87 -31.47 -9.89
CA ALA A 128 -40.17 -32.10 -9.65
C ALA A 128 -40.65 -33.32 -10.47
N SER A 129 -40.85 -34.45 -9.76
CA SER A 129 -42.01 -35.38 -9.83
C SER A 129 -41.82 -36.45 -8.74
N SER A 130 -42.69 -36.52 -7.72
CA SER A 130 -43.88 -37.39 -7.66
C SER A 130 -43.61 -38.80 -7.09
N ALA A 131 -44.04 -38.97 -5.83
CA ALA A 131 -44.64 -40.16 -5.20
C ALA A 131 -43.87 -41.50 -5.05
N ASN A 132 -43.90 -41.99 -3.79
CA ASN A 132 -43.73 -43.38 -3.30
C ASN A 132 -42.27 -43.90 -3.32
N ASP A 133 -41.77 -44.78 -2.45
CA ASP A 133 -42.33 -45.71 -1.48
C ASP A 133 -41.17 -46.22 -0.60
N ALA A 134 -41.50 -46.88 0.51
CA ALA A 134 -40.72 -47.93 1.16
C ALA A 134 -39.49 -47.52 2.01
N SER A 135 -39.82 -47.14 3.24
CA SER A 135 -39.09 -47.51 4.46
C SER A 135 -38.75 -49.03 4.48
N ARG A 136 -37.46 -49.38 4.58
CA ARG A 136 -36.80 -50.67 4.94
C ARG A 136 -35.35 -50.58 4.44
N ASN A 137 -34.26 -50.74 5.19
CA ASN A 137 -33.90 -51.72 6.21
C ASN A 137 -32.58 -51.26 6.89
N LEU A 138 -32.49 -51.40 8.21
CA LEU A 138 -31.23 -51.52 8.97
C LEU A 138 -30.60 -52.92 8.74
N PRO A 139 -29.27 -53.08 8.86
CA PRO A 139 -28.66 -53.53 10.14
C PRO A 139 -27.35 -52.75 10.50
N VAL A 140 -27.06 -52.42 11.78
CA VAL A 140 -26.22 -53.16 12.78
C VAL A 140 -24.92 -53.70 12.12
N ILE A 141 -23.67 -53.48 12.59
CA ILE A 141 -23.00 -54.17 13.71
C ILE A 141 -21.65 -53.48 14.12
N HIS A 142 -21.54 -53.09 15.42
CA HIS A 142 -20.43 -53.14 16.42
C HIS A 142 -19.09 -52.36 16.33
N SER A 143 -18.79 -51.77 17.51
CA SER A 143 -17.50 -51.34 18.10
C SER A 143 -16.36 -52.36 18.05
N VAL A 144 -15.09 -51.92 18.13
CA VAL A 144 -14.25 -51.92 19.37
C VAL A 144 -12.74 -51.73 19.07
N SER A 145 -12.07 -51.02 19.97
CA SER A 145 -10.65 -51.02 20.39
C SER A 145 -9.49 -51.14 19.41
N ARG A 146 -8.55 -50.19 19.54
CA ARG A 146 -7.11 -50.49 19.43
C ARG A 146 -6.37 -49.89 20.63
N SER A 147 -5.58 -50.76 21.27
CA SER A 147 -4.59 -50.48 22.30
C SER A 147 -3.45 -49.59 21.83
#